data_AF-A0A4R4NV57-F1
#
_entry.id   AF-A0A4R4NV57-F1
#
_cell.length_a   1.000
_cell.length_b   1.000
_cell.length_c   1.000
_cell.angle_alpha   90.00
_cell.angle_beta   90.00
_cell.angle_gamma   90.00
#
_symmetry.space_group_name_H-M   'P 1'
#
loop_
_entity.id
_entity.type
_entity.pdbx_description
1 polymer ?
#
loop_
_entity_poly.entity_id
_entity_poly.type
_entity_poly.pdbx_seq_one_letter_code
_entity_poly.pdbx_strand_id
1 'polypeptide(L)'
;MTALVRDPIPLQARPRRRPPAAGAASLALRPLLDPPGRAARVIAVFPSALYLEMRGGPEPRVLAVVTSDAGRLPNAVVVVATRREHPFRSVREGGD
;
A
#
# COMPACT_ATOMS: atom_id res chain seq x y z
N MET A 1 -27.33 45.90 18.24
CA MET A 1 -26.20 45.20 17.59
C MET A 1 -26.26 43.74 17.99
N THR A 2 -26.76 42.85 17.12
CA THR A 2 -26.81 41.40 17.36
C THR A 2 -25.77 40.73 16.47
N ALA A 3 -24.73 40.18 17.09
CA ALA A 3 -23.70 39.43 16.38
C ALA A 3 -24.24 38.06 15.98
N LEU A 4 -24.34 37.82 14.67
CA LEU A 4 -24.71 36.53 14.10
C LEU A 4 -23.52 35.59 14.21
N VAL A 5 -23.47 34.77 15.27
CA VAL A 5 -22.50 33.67 15.38
C VAL A 5 -22.85 32.64 14.30
N ARG A 6 -22.01 32.51 13.29
CA ARG A 6 -22.11 31.43 12.30
C ARG A 6 -21.44 30.19 12.89
N ASP A 7 -22.21 29.14 13.10
CA ASP A 7 -21.66 27.84 13.47
C ASP A 7 -20.64 27.37 12.41
N PRO A 8 -19.48 26.83 12.81
CA PRO A 8 -18.49 26.34 11.88
C PRO A 8 -19.03 25.10 11.15
N ILE A 9 -19.11 25.19 9.82
CA ILE A 9 -19.47 24.06 8.95
C ILE A 9 -18.40 22.97 9.11
N PRO A 10 -18.75 21.73 9.52
CA PRO A 10 -17.78 20.65 9.55
C PRO A 10 -17.33 20.33 8.13
N LEU A 11 -16.08 20.63 7.82
CA LEU A 11 -15.44 20.17 6.59
C LEU A 11 -15.35 18.65 6.67
N GLN A 12 -16.17 17.95 5.89
CA GLN A 12 -16.07 16.50 5.72
C GLN A 12 -14.64 16.17 5.30
N ALA A 13 -13.90 15.49 6.20
CA ALA A 13 -12.56 15.02 5.91
C ALA A 13 -12.66 13.98 4.79
N ARG A 14 -12.45 14.40 3.54
CA ARG A 14 -12.20 13.46 2.44
C ARG A 14 -11.08 12.52 2.90
N PRO A 15 -11.20 11.19 2.72
CA PRO A 15 -10.13 10.28 3.08
C PRO A 15 -8.87 10.79 2.37
N ARG A 16 -7.87 11.15 3.18
CA ARG A 16 -6.58 11.61 2.67
C ARG A 16 -6.04 10.48 1.80
N ARG A 17 -6.21 10.60 0.48
CA ARG A 17 -5.60 9.70 -0.49
C ARG A 17 -4.10 9.88 -0.31
N ARG A 18 -3.49 8.97 0.46
CA ARG A 18 -2.07 9.00 0.76
C ARG A 18 -1.35 9.09 -0.59
N PRO A 19 -0.42 10.03 -0.78
CA PRO A 19 0.33 10.10 -2.03
C PRO A 19 0.92 8.70 -2.30
N PRO A 20 0.97 8.26 -3.58
CA PRO A 20 1.53 6.96 -3.92
C PRO A 20 2.89 6.83 -3.24
N ALA A 21 3.07 5.78 -2.44
CA ALA A 21 4.38 5.52 -1.85
C ALA A 21 5.37 5.34 -3.01
N ALA A 22 6.43 6.15 -3.04
CA ALA A 22 7.49 5.98 -4.01
C ALA A 22 8.09 4.58 -3.85
N GLY A 23 8.32 3.89 -4.97
CA GLY A 23 8.85 2.54 -4.96
C GLY A 23 9.42 2.11 -6.31
N ALA A 24 10.17 1.02 -6.28
CA ALA A 24 10.81 0.43 -7.45
C ALA A 24 10.36 -1.02 -7.62
N ALA A 25 10.00 -1.39 -8.84
CA ALA A 25 9.56 -2.74 -9.19
C ALA A 25 10.27 -3.20 -10.47
N SER A 26 10.37 -4.51 -10.67
CA SER A 26 10.80 -5.06 -11.96
C SER A 26 9.73 -4.78 -13.04
N LEU A 27 10.15 -4.60 -14.30
CA LEU A 27 9.23 -4.52 -15.44
C LEU A 27 8.37 -5.78 -15.59
N ALA A 28 8.82 -6.92 -15.08
CA ALA A 28 8.04 -8.16 -15.04
C ALA A 28 6.74 -8.04 -14.22
N LEU A 29 6.68 -7.07 -13.29
CA LEU A 29 5.51 -6.79 -12.46
C LEU A 29 4.52 -5.82 -13.12
N ARG A 30 4.88 -5.24 -14.27
CA ARG A 30 4.05 -4.25 -14.96
C ARG A 30 2.60 -4.72 -15.22
N PRO A 31 2.33 -5.98 -15.64
CA PRO A 31 0.96 -6.47 -15.82
C PRO A 31 0.11 -6.52 -14.53
N LEU A 32 0.74 -6.44 -13.35
CA LEU A 32 0.08 -6.43 -12.04
C LEU A 32 -0.12 -5.02 -11.49
N LEU A 33 0.70 -4.05 -11.91
CA LEU A 33 0.75 -2.70 -11.37
C LEU A 33 0.12 -1.66 -12.31
N ASP A 34 0.12 -1.91 -13.62
CA ASP A 34 -0.50 -1.01 -14.59
C ASP A 34 -2.03 -0.96 -14.39
N PRO A 35 -2.66 0.22 -14.58
CA PRO A 35 -4.10 0.35 -14.46
C PRO A 35 -4.88 -0.60 -15.41
N PRO A 36 -6.06 -1.09 -15.00
CA PRO A 36 -6.70 -0.86 -13.70
C PRO A 36 -6.03 -1.68 -12.60
N GLY A 37 -5.76 -1.04 -11.45
CA GLY A 37 -5.20 -1.72 -10.28
C GLY A 37 -6.09 -2.90 -9.87
N ARG A 38 -5.46 -4.04 -9.57
CA ARG A 38 -6.16 -5.26 -9.17
C ARG A 38 -6.29 -5.33 -7.65
N ALA A 39 -7.43 -5.82 -7.18
CA ALA A 39 -7.60 -6.16 -5.77
C ALA A 39 -6.57 -7.22 -5.36
N ALA A 40 -6.02 -7.09 -4.16
CA ALA A 40 -5.05 -8.03 -3.62
C ALA A 40 -5.34 -8.27 -2.14
N ARG A 41 -5.02 -9.46 -1.64
CA ARG A 41 -5.20 -9.82 -0.24
C ARG A 41 -3.86 -9.93 0.46
N VAL A 42 -3.72 -9.36 1.65
CA VAL A 42 -2.53 -9.56 2.48
C VAL A 42 -2.54 -10.99 3.03
N ILE A 43 -1.55 -11.80 2.64
CA ILE A 43 -1.43 -13.21 3.06
C ILE A 43 -0.32 -13.44 4.09
N ALA A 44 0.64 -12.51 4.22
CA ALA A 44 1.65 -12.55 5.27
C ALA A 44 2.20 -11.15 5.57
N VAL A 45 2.53 -10.89 6.84
CA VAL A 45 3.14 -9.63 7.28
C VAL A 45 4.39 -9.88 8.14
N PHE A 46 5.50 -9.28 7.74
CA PHE A 46 6.79 -9.28 8.44
C PHE A 46 7.27 -7.85 8.68
N PRO A 47 8.26 -7.61 9.56
CA PRO A 47 8.83 -6.28 9.77
C PRO A 47 9.41 -5.63 8.50
N SER A 48 9.97 -6.43 7.59
CA SER A 48 10.66 -5.98 6.38
C SER A 48 9.93 -6.29 5.08
N ALA A 49 8.81 -7.02 5.13
CA ALA A 49 8.08 -7.43 3.94
C ALA A 49 6.61 -7.71 4.25
N LEU A 50 5.73 -7.47 3.30
CA LEU A 50 4.38 -8.04 3.28
C LEU A 50 4.15 -8.73 1.94
N TYR A 51 3.33 -9.76 1.97
CA TYR A 51 3.02 -10.57 0.80
C TYR A 51 1.55 -10.42 0.45
N LEU A 52 1.31 -10.14 -0.82
CA LEU A 52 -0.01 -9.90 -1.39
C LEU A 52 -0.34 -11.01 -2.38
N GLU A 53 -1.51 -11.62 -2.23
CA GLU A 53 -2.11 -12.47 -3.23
C GLU A 53 -2.92 -11.60 -4.20
N MET A 54 -2.52 -11.56 -5.47
CA MET A 54 -3.21 -10.80 -6.50
C MET A 54 -4.43 -11.56 -7.04
N ARG A 55 -5.60 -10.91 -7.09
CA ARG A 55 -6.83 -11.52 -7.65
C ARG A 55 -6.88 -11.38 -9.19
N GLY A 56 -7.54 -12.33 -9.86
CA GLY A 56 -7.95 -12.20 -11.28
C GLY A 56 -6.91 -12.58 -12.34
N GLY A 57 -6.09 -13.61 -12.12
CA GLY A 57 -5.18 -14.18 -13.12
C GLY A 57 -5.21 -15.72 -13.13
N PRO A 58 -4.66 -16.38 -14.16
CA PRO A 58 -4.70 -17.84 -14.31
C PRO A 58 -3.86 -18.60 -13.28
N GLU A 59 -3.01 -17.90 -12.52
CA GLU A 59 -2.27 -18.45 -11.37
C GLU A 59 -2.27 -17.42 -10.23
N PRO A 60 -2.29 -17.86 -8.96
CA PRO A 60 -2.10 -16.97 -7.82
C PRO A 60 -0.71 -16.34 -7.91
N ARG A 61 -0.68 -15.04 -8.23
CA ARG A 61 0.57 -14.27 -8.29
C ARG A 61 0.79 -13.63 -6.94
N VAL A 62 1.85 -14.06 -6.26
CA VAL A 62 2.29 -13.44 -5.02
C VAL A 62 3.20 -12.26 -5.35
N LEU A 63 2.79 -11.07 -4.91
CA LEU A 63 3.57 -9.85 -4.96
C LEU A 63 4.14 -9.58 -3.56
N ALA A 64 5.45 -9.40 -3.47
CA ALA A 64 6.06 -8.92 -2.23
C ALA A 64 6.13 -7.39 -2.25
N VAL A 65 5.85 -6.74 -1.12
CA VAL A 65 6.22 -5.33 -0.89
C VAL A 65 7.25 -5.32 0.22
N VAL A 66 8.45 -4.84 -0.07
CA VAL A 66 9.61 -4.96 0.82
C VAL A 66 10.21 -3.60 1.13
N THR A 67 10.81 -3.48 2.31
CA THR A 67 11.54 -2.27 2.70
C THR A 67 12.83 -2.10 1.88
N SER A 68 13.36 -0.88 1.81
CA SER A 68 14.57 -0.57 1.04
C SER A 68 15.83 -1.26 1.56
N ASP A 69 15.81 -1.71 2.82
CA ASP A 69 16.86 -2.47 3.49
C ASP A 69 16.62 -4.00 3.48
N ALA A 70 15.62 -4.47 2.75
CA ALA A 70 15.34 -5.90 2.57
C ALA A 70 16.04 -6.48 1.33
N GLY A 71 16.20 -7.81 1.29
CA GLY A 71 16.65 -8.52 0.09
C GLY A 71 15.67 -8.31 -1.07
N ARG A 72 16.19 -7.94 -2.24
CA ARG A 72 15.35 -7.66 -3.41
C ARG A 72 14.98 -8.96 -4.13
N LEU A 73 13.71 -9.35 -3.99
CA LEU A 73 13.15 -10.50 -4.70
C LEU A 73 12.69 -10.12 -6.11
N PRO A 74 12.70 -11.05 -7.09
CA PRO A 74 12.20 -10.78 -8.45
C PRO A 74 10.73 -10.36 -8.50
N ASN A 75 9.91 -10.82 -7.55
CA ASN A 75 8.49 -10.51 -7.42
C ASN A 75 8.21 -9.35 -6.44
N ALA A 76 9.22 -8.53 -6.09
CA ALA A 76 9.08 -7.47 -5.11
C ALA A 76 8.88 -6.07 -5.71
N VAL A 77 8.03 -5.30 -5.04
CA VAL A 77 8.05 -3.83 -5.04
C VAL A 77 8.85 -3.38 -3.82
N VAL A 78 9.91 -2.61 -4.04
CA VAL A 78 10.69 -1.99 -2.97
C VAL A 78 10.09 -0.62 -2.66
N VAL A 79 9.77 -0.35 -1.40
CA VAL A 79 9.30 0.98 -0.96
C VAL A 79 10.44 1.78 -0.34
N VAL A 80 10.37 3.11 -0.44
CA VAL A 80 11.35 4.03 0.18
C VAL A 80 11.06 4.18 1.68
N ALA A 81 11.24 3.09 2.42
CA ALA A 81 11.17 3.02 3.87
C ALA A 81 12.02 1.82 4.34
N THR A 82 12.73 1.99 5.45
CA THR A 82 13.49 0.94 6.13
C THR A 82 12.62 0.21 7.15
N ARG A 83 12.99 -1.01 7.54
CA ARG A 83 12.25 -1.77 8.56
C ARG A 83 12.17 -1.07 9.92
N ARG A 84 13.17 -0.22 10.26
CA ARG A 84 13.24 0.52 11.53
C ARG A 84 12.16 1.59 11.63
N GLU A 85 11.65 2.07 10.49
CA GLU A 85 10.54 3.02 10.43
C GLU A 85 9.18 2.33 10.62
N HIS A 86 9.17 1.00 10.77
CA HIS A 86 7.98 0.17 10.97
C HIS A 86 6.85 0.45 9.96
N PRO A 87 7.12 0.47 8.64
CA PRO A 87 6.16 0.92 7.63
C PRO A 87 4.90 0.05 7.55
N PHE A 88 4.99 -1.21 7.98
CA PHE A 88 3.90 -2.18 7.92
C PHE A 88 3.17 -2.40 9.25
N ARG A 89 3.47 -1.60 10.29
CA ARG A 89 2.90 -1.79 11.65
C ARG A 89 1.38 -1.76 11.69
N SER A 90 0.73 -1.03 10.79
CA SER A 90 -0.73 -0.94 10.70
C SER A 90 -1.37 -1.99 9.78
N VAL A 91 -0.56 -2.77 9.04
CA VAL A 91 -1.06 -3.79 8.11
C VAL A 91 -1.31 -5.09 8.86
N ARG A 92 -2.38 -5.79 8.48
CA ARG A 92 -2.77 -7.08 9.05
C ARG A 92 -3.04 -8.07 7.93
N GLU A 93 -2.76 -9.33 8.21
CA GLU A 93 -3.18 -10.42 7.34
C GLU A 93 -4.70 -10.42 7.15
N GLY A 94 -5.15 -10.81 5.97
CA GLY A 94 -6.55 -10.78 5.57
C GLY A 94 -7.09 -9.40 5.17
N GLY A 95 -6.28 -8.33 5.24
CA GLY A 95 -6.64 -7.03 4.66
C GLY A 95 -6.69 -7.06 3.13
N ASP A 96 -7.52 -6.18 2.56
CA ASP A 96 -7.69 -5.94 1.11
C ASP A 96 -7.28 -4.51 0.73
#